data_AF-A0A8B8E3D5-F1
#
_entry.id   AF-A0A8B8E3D5-F1
#
_cell.length_a   1.000
_cell.length_b   1.000
_cell.length_c   1.000
_cell.angle_alpha   90.00
_cell.angle_beta   90.00
_cell.angle_gamma   90.00
#
_symmetry.space_group_name_H-M   'P 1'
#
loop_
_entity.id
_entity.type
_entity.pdbx_description
1 polymer ?
#
loop_
_entity_poly.entity_id
_entity_poly.type
_entity_poly.pdbx_seq_one_letter_code
_entity_poly.pdbx_strand_id
1 'polypeptide(L)'
;MLFSSVKLIGFASCIIFQFKSSLANGLKCEDLLMGQFYCKEPAIDTETQAEINCDPDKKSTPVECIVAEGLTCIPQSSTAPYTFNGTEVGFYKQVPCRWTNGYKFETALLLSVFLGMFGVDRFYLGYPAIGLLKFSTLGFFFLGQLIDILLIALQVVKPSDGSEYIMNYFGVGLIRIQTDNYTYIKPDESWNMS
;
A
#
# COMPACT_ATOMS: atom_id res chain seq x y z
N MET A 1 -48.46 13.95 47.43
CA MET A 1 -48.40 13.07 46.25
C MET A 1 -47.93 13.84 45.00
N LEU A 2 -46.78 14.54 45.06
CA LEU A 2 -46.31 15.40 43.95
C LEU A 2 -44.86 15.13 43.51
N PHE A 3 -44.19 14.11 44.07
CA PHE A 3 -42.76 13.85 43.84
C PHE A 3 -42.45 12.65 42.92
N SER A 4 -43.45 11.91 42.41
CA SER A 4 -43.21 10.71 41.57
C SER A 4 -43.24 11.00 40.06
N SER A 5 -44.02 12.00 39.61
CA SER A 5 -44.26 12.21 38.18
C SER A 5 -43.16 12.98 37.43
N VAL A 6 -42.24 13.64 38.14
CA VAL A 6 -41.17 14.46 37.52
C VAL A 6 -40.00 13.59 37.01
N LYS A 7 -39.77 12.42 37.60
CA LYS A 7 -38.65 11.53 37.25
C LYS A 7 -38.88 10.79 35.92
N LEU A 8 -40.13 10.51 35.56
CA LEU A 8 -40.47 9.81 34.32
C LEU A 8 -40.32 10.69 33.08
N ILE A 9 -40.61 11.99 33.20
CA ILE A 9 -40.53 12.96 32.10
C ILE A 9 -39.07 13.26 31.74
N GLY A 10 -38.18 13.30 32.73
CA GLY A 10 -36.74 13.49 32.51
C GLY A 10 -36.05 12.32 31.79
N PHE A 11 -36.47 11.08 32.08
CA PHE A 11 -35.92 9.88 31.42
C PHE A 11 -36.38 9.74 29.96
N ALA A 12 -37.65 10.05 29.67
CA ALA A 12 -38.16 10.01 28.30
C ALA A 12 -37.50 11.05 27.39
N SER A 13 -37.27 12.27 27.90
CA SER A 13 -36.59 13.33 27.13
C SER A 13 -35.13 12.98 26.84
N CYS A 14 -34.44 12.32 27.78
CA CYS A 14 -33.06 11.87 27.61
C CYS A 14 -32.95 10.72 26.58
N ILE A 15 -33.90 9.78 26.58
CA ILE A 15 -33.95 8.70 25.60
C ILE A 15 -34.28 9.24 24.20
N ILE A 16 -35.20 10.21 24.07
CA ILE A 16 -35.52 10.86 22.79
C ILE A 16 -34.33 11.67 22.26
N PHE A 17 -33.56 12.34 23.14
CA PHE A 17 -32.34 13.06 22.74
C PHE A 17 -31.22 12.10 22.29
N GLN A 18 -31.08 10.94 22.94
CA GLN A 18 -30.09 9.93 22.57
C GLN A 18 -30.51 9.09 21.34
N PHE A 19 -31.80 9.02 20.99
CA PHE A 19 -32.27 8.30 19.81
C PHE A 19 -32.21 9.14 18.52
N LYS A 20 -32.38 10.47 18.61
CA LYS A 20 -32.30 11.36 17.43
C LYS A 20 -30.90 11.42 16.82
N SER A 21 -29.86 11.12 17.59
CA SER A 21 -28.46 11.18 17.16
C SER A 21 -27.99 9.96 16.34
N SER A 22 -28.72 8.85 16.34
CA SER A 22 -28.29 7.62 15.65
C SER A 22 -28.77 7.51 14.19
N LEU A 23 -29.91 8.12 13.84
CA LEU A 23 -30.52 8.01 12.50
C LEU A 23 -30.03 9.07 11.49
N ALA A 24 -29.15 10.00 11.92
CA ALA A 24 -28.69 11.14 11.12
C ALA A 24 -27.28 10.95 10.51
N ASN A 25 -26.76 9.72 10.49
CA ASN A 25 -25.48 9.43 9.85
C ASN A 25 -25.76 9.06 8.39
N GLY A 26 -25.70 10.03 7.49
CA GLY A 26 -25.77 9.75 6.05
C GLY A 26 -24.65 8.80 5.60
N LEU A 27 -24.85 8.16 4.43
CA LEU A 27 -23.88 7.21 3.86
C LEU A 27 -22.56 7.92 3.54
N LYS A 28 -21.45 7.46 4.14
CA LYS A 28 -20.11 7.96 3.83
C LYS A 28 -19.63 7.39 2.51
N CYS A 29 -18.90 8.19 1.73
CA CYS A 29 -18.35 7.71 0.46
C CYS A 29 -17.30 6.60 0.64
N GLU A 30 -16.67 6.52 1.82
CA GLU A 30 -15.71 5.44 2.16
C GLU A 30 -16.37 4.06 2.27
N ASP A 31 -17.69 4.00 2.53
CA ASP A 31 -18.45 2.77 2.74
C ASP A 31 -19.15 2.27 1.45
N LEU A 32 -18.82 2.85 0.29
CA LEU A 32 -19.39 2.43 -1.00
C LEU A 32 -18.97 1.01 -1.38
N LEU A 33 -19.85 0.31 -2.11
CA LEU A 33 -19.58 -1.04 -2.62
C LEU A 33 -18.66 -1.01 -3.85
N MET A 34 -17.96 -2.11 -4.11
CA MET A 34 -17.17 -2.27 -5.34
C MET A 34 -18.06 -2.08 -6.58
N GLY A 35 -17.57 -1.32 -7.56
CA GLY A 35 -18.33 -0.93 -8.76
C GLY A 35 -19.10 0.39 -8.65
N GLN A 36 -19.25 0.95 -7.44
CA GLN A 36 -19.82 2.29 -7.23
C GLN A 36 -18.76 3.41 -7.21
N PHE A 37 -17.48 3.03 -7.23
CA PHE A 37 -16.33 3.92 -7.31
C PHE A 37 -15.18 3.22 -8.05
N TYR A 38 -14.25 4.00 -8.57
CA TYR A 38 -12.98 3.53 -9.12
C TYR A 38 -11.84 4.42 -8.63
N CYS A 39 -10.75 3.80 -8.19
CA CYS A 39 -9.58 4.53 -7.70
C CYS A 39 -8.52 4.60 -8.79
N LYS A 40 -7.93 5.78 -8.95
CA LYS A 40 -6.81 5.97 -9.87
C LYS A 40 -5.58 5.23 -9.36
N GLU A 41 -4.74 4.80 -10.29
CA GLU A 41 -3.43 4.28 -9.98
C GLU A 41 -2.56 5.36 -9.30
N PRO A 42 -1.67 4.98 -8.37
CA PRO A 42 -0.78 5.94 -7.71
C PRO A 42 0.18 6.56 -8.73
N ALA A 43 0.49 7.85 -8.53
CA ALA A 43 1.51 8.52 -9.33
C ALA A 43 2.88 7.90 -9.08
N ILE A 44 3.65 7.71 -10.16
CA ILE A 44 4.98 7.11 -10.14
C ILE A 44 6.03 8.21 -10.30
N ASP A 45 7.11 8.14 -9.54
CA ASP A 45 8.26 9.02 -9.69
C ASP A 45 9.07 8.63 -10.94
N THR A 46 9.42 9.61 -11.77
CA THR A 46 10.18 9.41 -13.01
C THR A 46 11.60 8.89 -12.79
N GLU A 47 12.22 9.16 -11.64
CA GLU A 47 13.60 8.74 -11.37
C GLU A 47 13.68 7.33 -10.80
N THR A 48 12.83 7.04 -9.81
CA THR A 48 12.85 5.76 -9.08
C THR A 48 11.90 4.72 -9.67
N GLN A 49 10.94 5.14 -10.50
CA GLN A 49 9.86 4.29 -10.99
C GLN A 49 9.06 3.62 -9.86
N ALA A 50 9.10 4.20 -8.65
CA ALA A 50 8.34 3.79 -7.47
C ALA A 50 7.17 4.74 -7.20
N GLU A 51 6.21 4.33 -6.38
CA GLU A 51 5.03 5.14 -6.07
C GLU A 51 5.39 6.37 -5.20
N ILE A 52 4.82 7.52 -5.54
CA ILE A 52 4.99 8.78 -4.78
C ILE A 52 4.18 8.70 -3.47
N ASN A 53 4.68 9.35 -2.42
CA ASN A 53 4.05 9.44 -1.09
C ASN A 53 3.82 8.09 -0.38
N CYS A 54 4.65 7.08 -0.66
CA CYS A 54 4.60 5.82 0.05
C CYS A 54 5.12 5.99 1.49
N ASP A 55 4.29 5.67 2.49
CA ASP A 55 4.66 5.71 3.90
C ASP A 55 5.58 4.53 4.24
N PRO A 56 6.77 4.74 4.84
CA PRO A 56 7.73 3.67 5.11
C PRO A 56 7.24 2.66 6.15
N ASP A 57 6.43 3.08 7.11
CA ASP A 57 5.96 2.24 8.21
C ASP A 57 4.74 1.42 7.79
N LYS A 58 3.79 2.06 7.09
CA LYS A 58 2.52 1.45 6.68
C LYS A 58 2.58 0.79 5.30
N LYS A 59 3.62 1.06 4.51
CA LYS A 59 3.78 0.62 3.11
C LYS A 59 2.52 0.88 2.28
N SER A 60 1.92 2.03 2.52
CA SER A 60 0.66 2.44 1.90
C SER A 60 0.77 3.87 1.38
N THR A 61 0.09 4.15 0.26
CA THR A 61 -0.01 5.49 -0.32
C THR A 61 -1.48 5.84 -0.53
N PRO A 62 -1.90 7.10 -0.27
CA PRO A 62 -3.26 7.53 -0.53
C PRO A 62 -3.49 7.72 -2.04
N VAL A 63 -4.51 7.06 -2.57
CA VAL A 63 -4.98 7.26 -3.95
C VAL A 63 -6.35 7.92 -3.97
N GLU A 64 -6.58 8.72 -5.01
CA GLU A 64 -7.86 9.38 -5.28
C GLU A 64 -8.88 8.37 -5.82
N CYS A 65 -10.04 8.29 -5.17
CA CYS A 65 -11.16 7.48 -5.63
C CYS A 65 -12.31 8.34 -6.15
N ILE A 66 -12.70 8.08 -7.39
CA ILE A 66 -13.80 8.75 -8.09
C ILE A 66 -15.07 7.94 -7.89
N VAL A 67 -16.17 8.62 -7.56
CA VAL A 67 -17.49 8.02 -7.35
C VAL A 67 -18.25 7.95 -8.67
N ALA A 68 -19.04 6.90 -8.89
CA ALA A 68 -19.89 6.77 -10.07
C ALA A 68 -20.93 7.90 -10.17
N GLU A 69 -21.38 8.18 -11.38
CA GLU A 69 -22.37 9.22 -11.66
C GLU A 69 -23.72 8.95 -10.98
N GLY A 70 -24.36 10.01 -10.47
CA GLY A 70 -25.69 9.95 -9.88
C GLY A 70 -25.76 9.38 -8.45
N LEU A 71 -24.63 9.09 -7.81
CA LEU A 71 -24.59 8.64 -6.42
C LEU A 71 -24.53 9.80 -5.43
N THR A 72 -25.23 9.63 -4.30
CA THR A 72 -25.25 10.61 -3.19
C THR A 72 -24.54 10.05 -1.96
N CYS A 73 -23.41 10.63 -1.58
CA CYS A 73 -22.69 10.25 -0.36
C CYS A 73 -21.98 11.45 0.28
N ILE A 74 -21.56 11.30 1.54
CA ILE A 74 -20.82 12.33 2.28
C ILE A 74 -19.31 12.13 2.00
N PRO A 75 -18.64 13.06 1.31
CA PRO A 75 -17.19 12.97 1.05
C PRO A 75 -16.39 13.20 2.33
N GLN A 76 -15.13 12.76 2.32
CA GLN A 76 -14.24 12.87 3.49
C GLN A 76 -13.99 14.33 3.93
N SER A 77 -14.12 15.29 3.00
CA SER A 77 -13.87 16.72 3.24
C SER A 77 -15.14 17.54 3.50
N SER A 78 -16.32 16.93 3.68
CA SER A 78 -17.55 17.66 4.00
C SER A 78 -18.46 16.89 4.98
N THR A 79 -19.43 17.58 5.58
CA THR A 79 -20.40 16.99 6.53
C THR A 79 -21.79 16.86 5.90
N ALA A 80 -21.96 17.28 4.65
CA ALA A 80 -23.23 17.28 3.94
C ALA A 80 -23.22 16.28 2.78
N PRO A 81 -24.36 15.63 2.47
CA PRO A 81 -24.46 14.74 1.34
C PRO A 81 -24.28 15.51 0.03
N TYR A 82 -23.50 14.93 -0.88
CA TYR A 82 -23.20 15.50 -2.18
C TYR A 82 -23.53 14.49 -3.28
N THR A 83 -24.02 14.98 -4.42
CA THR A 83 -24.37 14.15 -5.59
C THR A 83 -23.24 14.24 -6.63
N PHE A 84 -22.62 13.11 -6.95
CA PHE A 84 -21.45 13.07 -7.82
C PHE A 84 -21.83 12.96 -9.30
N ASN A 85 -21.05 13.61 -10.16
CA ASN A 85 -21.22 13.61 -11.62
C ASN A 85 -20.26 12.64 -12.35
N GLY A 86 -19.61 11.71 -11.64
CA GLY A 86 -18.74 10.69 -12.24
C GLY A 86 -17.27 11.08 -12.47
N THR A 87 -16.87 12.34 -12.26
CA THR A 87 -15.48 12.82 -12.47
C THR A 87 -14.79 13.33 -11.21
N GLU A 88 -15.51 13.41 -10.10
CA GLU A 88 -15.07 14.09 -8.90
C GLU A 88 -14.54 13.10 -7.85
N VAL A 89 -13.52 13.53 -7.11
CA VAL A 89 -12.90 12.74 -6.04
C VAL A 89 -13.83 12.76 -4.82
N GLY A 90 -14.28 11.58 -4.39
CA GLY A 90 -15.13 11.45 -3.20
C GLY A 90 -14.33 11.24 -1.91
N PHE A 91 -13.29 10.41 -1.98
CA PHE A 91 -12.47 10.02 -0.83
C PHE A 91 -11.09 9.53 -1.27
N TYR A 92 -10.18 9.42 -0.31
CA TYR A 92 -8.85 8.82 -0.50
C TYR A 92 -8.82 7.42 0.09
N LYS A 93 -8.28 6.46 -0.66
CA LYS A 93 -8.10 5.08 -0.20
C LYS A 93 -6.61 4.78 -0.04
N GLN A 94 -6.25 4.05 1.02
CA GLN A 94 -4.89 3.56 1.21
C GLN A 94 -4.71 2.30 0.37
N VAL A 95 -3.75 2.31 -0.55
CA VAL A 95 -3.37 1.14 -1.34
C VAL A 95 -1.93 0.72 -1.03
N PRO A 96 -1.60 -0.57 -1.10
CA PRO A 96 -0.25 -1.05 -0.83
C PRO A 96 0.75 -0.48 -1.85
N CYS A 97 1.91 -0.04 -1.38
CA CYS A 97 2.98 0.51 -2.20
C CYS A 97 4.36 -0.05 -1.81
N ARG A 98 5.34 0.14 -2.70
CA ARG A 98 6.72 -0.32 -2.50
C ARG A 98 7.61 0.87 -2.15
N TRP A 99 7.88 1.05 -0.87
CA TRP A 99 8.77 2.11 -0.43
C TRP A 99 10.23 1.80 -0.77
N THR A 100 10.93 2.74 -1.40
CA THR A 100 12.33 2.59 -1.81
C THR A 100 13.22 3.66 -1.18
N ASN A 101 14.48 3.31 -0.85
CA ASN A 101 15.46 4.21 -0.24
C ASN A 101 16.76 4.33 -1.06
N GLY A 102 16.67 4.34 -2.40
CA GLY A 102 17.85 4.56 -3.26
C GLY A 102 18.68 3.31 -3.61
N TYR A 103 18.38 2.15 -3.03
CA TYR A 103 19.07 0.90 -3.37
C TYR A 103 18.62 0.36 -4.73
N LYS A 104 19.53 0.35 -5.71
CA LYS A 104 19.25 -0.13 -7.07
C LYS A 104 19.53 -1.63 -7.18
N PHE A 105 18.57 -2.38 -7.69
CA PHE A 105 18.70 -3.84 -7.88
C PHE A 105 19.87 -4.20 -8.80
N GLU A 106 19.96 -3.53 -9.95
CA GLU A 106 21.00 -3.79 -10.95
C GLU A 106 22.40 -3.56 -10.39
N THR A 107 22.59 -2.47 -9.63
CA THR A 107 23.87 -2.16 -8.97
C THR A 107 24.21 -3.23 -7.93
N ALA A 108 23.26 -3.64 -7.09
CA ALA A 108 23.49 -4.69 -6.10
C ALA A 108 23.90 -6.02 -6.75
N LEU A 109 23.20 -6.42 -7.82
CA LEU A 109 23.50 -7.63 -8.57
C LEU A 109 24.87 -7.56 -9.27
N LEU A 110 25.18 -6.42 -9.89
CA LEU A 110 26.47 -6.20 -10.55
C LEU A 110 27.64 -6.21 -9.54
N LEU A 111 27.46 -5.58 -8.37
CA LEU A 111 28.43 -5.63 -7.28
C LEU A 111 28.61 -7.07 -6.76
N SER A 112 27.56 -7.87 -6.71
CA SER A 112 27.66 -9.28 -6.29
C SER A 112 28.41 -10.12 -7.31
N VAL A 113 28.18 -9.89 -8.61
CA VAL A 113 28.89 -10.61 -9.69
C VAL A 113 30.37 -10.25 -9.76
N PHE A 114 30.74 -8.97 -9.69
CA PHE A 114 32.15 -8.55 -9.86
C PHE A 114 32.92 -8.46 -8.54
N LEU A 115 32.29 -8.05 -7.45
CA LEU A 115 32.92 -7.77 -6.16
C LEU A 115 32.35 -8.62 -5.00
N GLY A 116 31.58 -9.68 -5.31
CA GLY A 116 31.00 -10.58 -4.31
C GLY A 116 32.04 -11.33 -3.47
N MET A 117 33.21 -11.65 -4.05
CA MET A 117 34.34 -12.25 -3.32
C MET A 117 34.81 -11.39 -2.14
N PHE A 118 34.69 -10.06 -2.25
CA PHE A 118 35.02 -9.10 -1.20
C PHE A 118 33.82 -8.76 -0.30
N GLY A 119 32.61 -9.23 -0.64
CA GLY A 119 31.38 -8.93 0.11
C GLY A 119 30.85 -7.50 -0.05
N VAL A 120 31.25 -6.78 -1.12
CA VAL A 120 30.85 -5.39 -1.39
C VAL A 120 29.34 -5.23 -1.59
N ASP A 121 28.70 -6.25 -2.16
CA ASP A 121 27.25 -6.34 -2.28
C ASP A 121 26.53 -6.30 -0.92
N ARG A 122 27.07 -6.96 0.11
CA ARG A 122 26.51 -6.91 1.48
C ARG A 122 26.77 -5.58 2.17
N PHE A 123 27.91 -4.95 1.91
CA PHE A 123 28.15 -3.59 2.38
C PHE A 123 27.18 -2.59 1.74
N TYR A 124 26.90 -2.73 0.44
CA TYR A 124 25.94 -1.89 -0.27
C TYR A 124 24.53 -2.01 0.31
N LEU A 125 24.11 -3.21 0.73
CA LEU A 125 22.79 -3.46 1.31
C LEU A 125 22.67 -3.11 2.81
N GLY A 126 23.72 -2.59 3.43
CA GLY A 126 23.72 -2.24 4.87
C GLY A 126 23.97 -3.42 5.82
N TYR A 127 24.59 -4.50 5.35
CA TYR A 127 25.01 -5.66 6.16
C TYR A 127 26.54 -5.70 6.37
N PRO A 128 27.12 -4.80 7.19
CA PRO A 128 28.56 -4.67 7.31
C PRO A 128 29.24 -5.88 7.96
N ALA A 129 28.59 -6.51 8.94
CA ALA A 129 29.16 -7.68 9.62
C ALA A 129 29.34 -8.88 8.66
N ILE A 130 28.34 -9.14 7.81
CA ILE A 130 28.39 -10.23 6.82
C ILE A 130 29.38 -9.89 5.71
N GLY A 131 29.45 -8.63 5.28
CA GLY A 131 30.46 -8.15 4.34
C GLY A 131 31.89 -8.39 4.86
N LEU A 132 32.17 -8.03 6.11
CA LEU A 132 33.49 -8.21 6.74
C LEU A 132 33.86 -9.69 6.90
N LEU A 133 32.87 -10.54 7.24
CA LEU A 133 33.08 -11.98 7.33
C LEU A 133 33.56 -12.54 5.99
N LYS A 134 32.95 -12.13 4.87
CA LYS A 134 33.35 -12.56 3.52
C LYS A 134 34.71 -12.03 3.11
N PHE A 135 34.99 -10.77 3.43
CA PHE A 135 36.29 -10.17 3.19
C PHE A 135 37.41 -10.93 3.92
N SER A 136 37.21 -11.26 5.20
CA SER A 136 38.16 -12.02 6.02
C SER A 136 38.39 -13.45 5.51
N THR A 137 37.35 -14.05 4.93
CA THR A 137 37.39 -15.42 4.39
C THR A 137 37.74 -15.49 2.89
N LEU A 138 38.12 -14.35 2.27
CA LEU A 138 38.37 -14.21 0.84
C LEU A 138 37.26 -14.81 -0.06
N GLY A 139 36.00 -14.75 0.39
CA GLY A 139 34.85 -15.21 -0.37
C GLY A 139 34.62 -16.73 -0.42
N PHE A 140 35.28 -17.51 0.45
CA PHE A 140 35.13 -18.97 0.65
C PHE A 140 35.03 -19.79 -0.66
N PHE A 141 35.95 -19.55 -1.60
CA PHE A 141 36.15 -20.34 -2.83
C PHE A 141 34.96 -20.30 -3.82
N PHE A 142 34.49 -19.09 -4.17
CA PHE A 142 33.37 -18.82 -5.09
C PHE A 142 31.97 -19.26 -4.64
N LEU A 143 31.85 -20.21 -3.71
CA LEU A 143 30.54 -20.67 -3.22
C LEU A 143 29.76 -19.55 -2.53
N GLY A 144 30.43 -18.72 -1.72
CA GLY A 144 29.81 -17.57 -1.07
C GLY A 144 29.22 -16.59 -2.10
N GLN A 145 30.03 -16.25 -3.11
CA GLN A 145 29.61 -15.39 -4.22
C GLN A 145 28.41 -15.97 -4.98
N LEU A 146 28.40 -17.26 -5.29
CA LEU A 146 27.28 -17.90 -5.99
C LEU A 146 25.98 -17.83 -5.19
N ILE A 147 26.04 -18.10 -3.88
CA ILE A 147 24.89 -18.02 -2.99
C ILE A 147 24.38 -16.58 -2.90
N ASP A 148 25.27 -15.59 -2.87
CA ASP A 148 24.86 -14.19 -2.82
C ASP A 148 24.16 -13.72 -4.08
N ILE A 149 24.70 -14.08 -5.25
CA ILE A 149 24.05 -13.80 -6.53
C ILE A 149 22.64 -14.39 -6.54
N LEU A 150 22.48 -15.64 -6.08
CA LEU A 150 21.16 -16.29 -6.01
C LEU A 150 20.21 -15.56 -5.04
N LEU A 151 20.68 -15.21 -3.85
CA LEU A 151 19.87 -14.54 -2.83
C LEU A 151 19.41 -13.13 -3.26
N ILE A 152 20.26 -12.40 -3.98
CA ILE A 152 19.93 -11.08 -4.52
C ILE A 152 19.02 -11.24 -5.74
N ALA A 153 19.36 -12.12 -6.69
CA ALA A 153 18.57 -12.34 -7.91
C ALA A 153 17.13 -12.78 -7.61
N LEU A 154 16.94 -13.63 -6.61
CA LEU A 154 15.62 -14.06 -6.14
C LEU A 154 14.90 -13.02 -5.26
N GLN A 155 15.52 -11.85 -5.00
CA GLN A 155 14.99 -10.79 -4.14
C GLN A 155 14.61 -11.28 -2.73
N VAL A 156 15.23 -12.38 -2.28
CA VAL A 156 15.03 -12.95 -0.95
C VAL A 156 15.69 -12.05 0.09
N VAL A 157 16.88 -11.53 -0.24
CA VAL A 157 17.54 -10.54 0.61
C VAL A 157 17.22 -9.14 0.12
N LYS A 158 16.62 -8.35 1.01
CA LYS A 158 16.32 -6.93 0.83
C LYS A 158 17.35 -6.07 1.57
N PRO A 159 17.43 -4.77 1.28
CA PRO A 159 18.23 -3.83 2.07
C PRO A 159 17.91 -3.91 3.57
N SER A 160 18.91 -3.63 4.41
CA SER A 160 18.77 -3.65 5.88
C SER A 160 17.65 -2.76 6.41
N ASP A 161 17.34 -1.70 5.67
CA ASP A 161 16.37 -0.67 6.05
C ASP A 161 14.91 -1.12 5.84
N GLY A 162 14.69 -2.33 5.30
CA GLY A 162 13.36 -2.85 5.01
C GLY A 162 12.68 -2.23 3.78
N SER A 163 13.40 -1.37 3.06
CA SER A 163 12.99 -0.83 1.76
C SER A 163 13.00 -1.90 0.67
N GLU A 164 12.25 -1.63 -0.40
CA GLU A 164 12.29 -2.41 -1.63
C GLU A 164 13.41 -1.89 -2.55
N TYR A 165 13.88 -2.76 -3.44
CA TYR A 165 14.80 -2.33 -4.49
C TYR A 165 14.11 -1.41 -5.48
N ILE A 166 14.84 -0.38 -5.91
CA ILE A 166 14.54 0.37 -7.12
C ILE A 166 14.82 -0.55 -8.31
N MET A 167 13.79 -0.74 -9.14
CA MET A 167 13.82 -1.63 -10.28
C MET A 167 13.25 -0.92 -11.49
N ASN A 168 13.83 -1.20 -12.65
CA ASN A 168 13.31 -0.67 -13.89
C ASN A 168 11.90 -1.21 -14.19
N TYR A 169 11.07 -0.45 -14.89
CA TYR A 169 9.69 -0.83 -15.25
C TYR A 169 9.61 -2.20 -15.96
N PHE A 170 10.59 -2.51 -16.82
CA PHE A 170 10.73 -3.80 -17.50
C PHE A 170 11.70 -4.77 -16.79
N GLY A 171 12.02 -4.50 -15.53
CA GLY A 171 12.91 -5.31 -14.71
C GLY A 171 12.24 -6.58 -14.18
N VAL A 172 13.06 -7.48 -13.63
CA VAL A 172 12.63 -8.77 -13.07
C VAL A 172 11.99 -8.66 -11.68
N GLY A 173 11.10 -7.69 -11.48
CA GLY A 173 10.46 -7.43 -10.18
C GLY A 173 9.49 -8.54 -9.79
N LEU A 174 9.65 -9.10 -8.58
CA LEU A 174 8.69 -10.06 -8.04
C LEU A 174 7.62 -9.31 -7.26
N ILE A 175 6.39 -9.32 -7.77
CA ILE A 175 5.22 -8.81 -7.05
C ILE A 175 4.52 -9.95 -6.32
N ARG A 176 4.17 -9.72 -5.05
CA ARG A 176 3.32 -10.65 -4.30
C ARG A 176 1.87 -10.21 -4.48
N ILE A 177 1.12 -10.93 -5.30
CA ILE A 177 -0.32 -10.70 -5.43
C ILE A 177 -1.01 -11.24 -4.16
N GLN A 178 -1.74 -10.38 -3.48
CA GLN A 178 -2.59 -10.72 -2.34
C GLN A 178 -4.03 -10.35 -2.67
N THR A 179 -4.97 -11.23 -2.35
CA THR A 179 -6.40 -10.96 -2.50
C THR A 179 -6.92 -10.33 -1.21
N ASP A 180 -7.59 -9.19 -1.33
CA ASP A 180 -8.32 -8.55 -0.25
C ASP A 180 -9.84 -8.56 -0.51
N ASN A 181 -10.63 -8.02 0.43
CA ASN A 181 -12.09 -7.89 0.26
C ASN A 181 -12.49 -6.87 -0.80
N TYR A 182 -11.53 -6.12 -1.37
CA TYR A 182 -11.75 -5.15 -2.44
C TYR A 182 -11.15 -5.60 -3.77
N THR A 183 -10.65 -6.84 -3.84
CA THR A 183 -10.08 -7.44 -5.04
C THR A 183 -11.18 -8.23 -5.73
N TYR A 184 -11.44 -7.92 -7.00
CA TYR A 184 -12.33 -8.70 -7.84
C TYR A 184 -11.52 -9.44 -8.90
N ILE A 185 -11.96 -10.65 -9.24
CA ILE A 185 -11.36 -11.42 -10.33
C ILE A 185 -11.94 -10.87 -11.63
N LYS A 186 -11.10 -10.25 -12.47
CA LYS A 186 -11.51 -9.89 -13.82
C LYS A 186 -11.75 -11.18 -14.62
N PRO A 187 -12.94 -11.40 -15.19
CA PRO A 187 -13.15 -12.53 -16.09
C PRO A 187 -12.25 -12.37 -17.32
N ASP A 188 -11.68 -13.48 -17.78
CA ASP A 188 -10.77 -13.49 -18.91
C ASP A 188 -11.55 -13.22 -20.21
N GLU A 189 -11.03 -12.30 -21.03
CA GLU A 189 -11.72 -11.80 -22.23
C GLU A 189 -11.79 -12.86 -23.35
N SER A 190 -10.92 -13.88 -23.30
CA SER A 190 -10.91 -14.98 -24.29
C SER A 190 -12.16 -15.88 -24.23
N TRP A 191 -12.97 -15.78 -23.18
CA TRP A 191 -14.16 -16.63 -22.98
C TRP A 191 -15.43 -16.06 -23.62
N ASN A 192 -15.39 -14.82 -24.15
CA ASN A 192 -16.51 -14.16 -24.83
C ASN A 192 -16.40 -14.17 -26.37
N MET A 193 -15.47 -14.95 -26.93
CA MET A 193 -15.20 -15.03 -28.38
C MET A 193 -15.77 -16.31 -29.04
N SER A 194 -16.68 -17.03 -28.38
CA SER A 194 -17.33 -18.26 -28.90
C SER A 194 -18.82 -18.07 -29.17
#